data_AF-C8X5T8-F1
#
_entry.id   AF-C8X5T8-F1
#
_cell.length_a   1.000
_cell.length_b   1.000
_cell.length_c   1.000
_cell.angle_alpha   90.00
_cell.angle_beta   90.00
_cell.angle_gamma   90.00
#
_symmetry.space_group_name_H-M   'P 1'
#
loop_
_entity.id
_entity.type
_entity.pdbx_description
1 polymer ?
#
loop_
_entity_poly.entity_id
_entity_poly.type
_entity_poly.pdbx_seq_one_letter_code
_entity_poly.pdbx_strand_id
1 'polypeptide(L)'
;MAWTVKVKNKVKKNLLKLPAVARDNFLVLLREMEDAGPVRGNWPNYSKLGPNKHHCHIKGGQPTYVVVWEEVGEEINLIEVTYAGTHEKAPY
;
A
#
# COMPACT_ATOMS: atom_id res chain seq x y z
N MET A 1 -16.99 -4.26 9.91
CA MET A 1 -15.82 -4.51 10.79
C MET A 1 -14.65 -3.76 10.19
N ALA A 2 -13.90 -2.99 10.98
CA ALA A 2 -12.72 -2.28 10.50
C ALA A 2 -11.57 -3.28 10.27
N TRP A 3 -10.78 -3.05 9.23
CA TRP A 3 -9.55 -3.79 8.96
C TRP A 3 -8.42 -3.26 9.83
N THR A 4 -7.59 -4.16 10.36
CA THR A 4 -6.34 -3.78 11.00
C THR A 4 -5.27 -3.63 9.93
N VAL A 5 -4.63 -2.47 9.84
CA VAL A 5 -3.55 -2.24 8.88
C VAL A 5 -2.21 -2.17 9.62
N LYS A 6 -1.30 -3.10 9.32
CA LYS A 6 0.06 -3.12 9.87
C LYS A 6 1.05 -2.67 8.81
N VAL A 7 1.89 -1.70 9.16
CA VAL A 7 2.96 -1.22 8.28
C VAL A 7 4.30 -1.78 8.76
N LYS A 8 5.02 -2.53 7.92
CA LYS A 8 6.35 -3.07 8.28
C LYS A 8 7.31 -1.94 8.67
N ASN A 9 8.16 -2.19 9.66
CA ASN A 9 9.13 -1.19 10.14
C ASN A 9 10.05 -0.65 9.02
N LYS A 10 10.42 -1.50 8.06
CA LYS A 10 11.20 -1.08 6.88
C LYS A 10 10.46 -0.06 6.01
N VAL A 11 9.14 -0.19 5.90
CA VAL A 11 8.29 0.73 5.14
C VAL A 11 8.22 2.06 5.88
N LYS A 12 7.95 2.05 7.20
CA LYS A 12 7.95 3.27 8.02
C LYS A 12 9.23 4.10 7.88
N LYS A 13 10.39 3.44 7.89
CA LYS A 13 11.69 4.09 7.69
C LYS A 13 11.84 4.72 6.30
N ASN A 14 11.28 4.09 5.27
CA ASN A 14 11.34 4.59 3.90
C ASN A 14 10.32 5.70 3.62
N LEU A 15 9.18 5.71 4.30
CA LEU A 15 8.15 6.75 4.13
C LEU A 15 8.71 8.16 4.33
N LEU A 16 9.61 8.35 5.29
CA LEU A 16 10.25 9.64 5.56
C LEU A 16 11.03 10.21 4.36
N LYS A 17 11.47 9.33 3.45
CA LYS A 17 12.25 9.69 2.25
C LYS A 17 11.37 9.95 1.02
N LEU A 18 10.07 9.69 1.11
CA LEU A 18 9.15 9.92 0.01
C LEU A 18 8.82 11.41 -0.11
N PRO A 19 8.50 11.90 -1.32
CA PRO A 19 7.94 13.23 -1.53
C PRO A 19 6.67 13.42 -0.69
N ALA A 20 6.41 14.66 -0.25
CA ALA A 20 5.25 14.98 0.61
C ALA A 20 3.93 14.41 0.08
N VAL A 21 3.61 14.67 -1.18
CA VAL A 21 2.39 14.16 -1.85
C VAL A 21 2.28 12.63 -1.80
N ALA A 22 3.40 11.90 -1.97
CA ALA A 22 3.37 10.44 -1.89
C ALA A 22 3.11 9.96 -0.46
N ARG A 23 3.63 10.67 0.57
CA ARG A 23 3.35 10.37 1.98
C ARG A 23 1.89 10.64 2.33
N ASP A 24 1.34 11.75 1.85
CA ASP A 24 -0.05 12.12 2.13
C ASP A 24 -1.00 11.11 1.48
N ASN A 25 -0.77 10.77 0.21
CA ASN A 25 -1.54 9.73 -0.49
C ASN A 25 -1.37 8.35 0.18
N PHE A 26 -0.19 8.02 0.68
CA PHE A 26 0.01 6.80 1.46
C PHE A 26 -0.84 6.77 2.73
N LEU A 27 -0.95 7.89 3.46
CA LEU A 27 -1.78 7.97 4.68
C LEU A 27 -3.28 7.84 4.35
N VAL A 28 -3.74 8.49 3.27
CA VAL A 28 -5.12 8.33 2.78
C VAL A 28 -5.40 6.88 2.41
N LEU A 29 -4.47 6.22 1.71
CA LEU A 29 -4.56 4.81 1.36
C LEU A 29 -4.69 3.91 2.60
N LEU A 30 -3.89 4.14 3.65
CA LEU A 30 -4.00 3.39 4.90
C LEU A 30 -5.39 3.54 5.53
N ARG A 31 -5.91 4.76 5.55
CA ARG A 31 -7.23 5.04 6.12
C ARG A 31 -8.34 4.33 5.35
N GLU A 32 -8.29 4.38 4.03
CA GLU A 32 -9.24 3.65 3.20
C GLU A 32 -9.14 2.13 3.35
N MET A 33 -7.93 1.60 3.56
CA MET A 33 -7.73 0.19 3.85
C MET A 33 -8.37 -0.21 5.19
N GLU A 34 -8.21 0.62 6.24
CA GLU A 34 -8.87 0.40 7.54
C GLU A 34 -10.40 0.36 7.41
N ASP A 35 -10.97 1.26 6.61
CA ASP A 35 -12.42 1.43 6.50
C ASP A 35 -13.07 0.43 5.52
N ALA A 36 -12.43 0.15 4.39
CA ALA A 36 -13.04 -0.59 3.29
C ALA A 36 -12.25 -1.82 2.81
N GLY A 37 -11.08 -2.10 3.40
CA GLY A 37 -10.34 -3.35 3.17
C GLY A 37 -9.31 -3.32 2.03
N PRO A 38 -8.73 -4.50 1.70
CA PRO A 38 -7.51 -4.61 0.89
C PRO A 38 -7.72 -4.32 -0.59
N VAL A 39 -8.94 -4.48 -1.11
CA VAL A 39 -9.25 -4.22 -2.52
C VAL A 39 -9.41 -2.72 -2.73
N ARG A 40 -8.47 -2.12 -3.46
CA ARG A 40 -8.39 -0.67 -3.72
C ARG A 40 -8.57 -0.35 -5.20
N GLY A 41 -9.59 -0.93 -5.84
CA GLY A 41 -9.87 -0.74 -7.28
C GLY A 41 -10.12 0.71 -7.70
N ASN A 42 -10.42 1.59 -6.74
CA ASN A 42 -10.54 3.03 -6.91
C ASN A 42 -9.19 3.77 -6.97
N TRP A 43 -8.08 3.11 -6.60
CA TRP A 43 -6.75 3.72 -6.63
C TRP A 43 -6.09 3.60 -8.00
N PRO A 44 -5.27 4.59 -8.40
CA PRO A 44 -4.59 4.58 -9.69
C PRO A 44 -3.75 3.31 -9.89
N ASN A 45 -3.94 2.66 -11.04
CA ASN A 45 -3.22 1.45 -11.46
C ASN A 45 -3.23 0.34 -10.40
N TYR A 46 -4.35 0.19 -9.69
CA TYR A 46 -4.52 -0.93 -8.78
C TYR A 46 -4.52 -2.26 -9.54
N SER A 47 -3.79 -3.23 -9.01
CA SER A 47 -3.78 -4.60 -9.52
C SER A 47 -3.53 -5.61 -8.40
N LYS A 48 -4.01 -6.84 -8.61
CA LYS A 48 -3.58 -8.00 -7.82
C LYS A 48 -2.28 -8.54 -8.41
N LEU A 49 -1.26 -8.73 -7.57
CA LEU A 49 0.01 -9.36 -7.91
C LEU A 49 0.02 -10.87 -7.58
N GLY A 50 -1.00 -11.33 -6.87
CA GLY A 50 -1.21 -12.72 -6.49
C GLY A 50 -2.57 -12.87 -5.81
N PRO A 51 -2.89 -14.03 -5.23
CA PRO A 51 -4.19 -14.27 -4.59
C PRO A 51 -4.52 -13.22 -3.52
N ASN A 52 -3.54 -12.94 -2.66
CA ASN A 52 -3.65 -12.08 -1.47
C ASN A 52 -2.68 -10.90 -1.51
N LYS A 53 -2.08 -10.61 -2.68
CA LYS A 53 -1.04 -9.58 -2.83
C LYS A 53 -1.54 -8.50 -3.78
N HIS A 54 -1.40 -7.26 -3.35
CA HIS A 54 -2.02 -6.11 -4.00
C HIS A 54 -0.98 -5.02 -4.22
N HIS A 55 -1.27 -4.18 -5.20
CA HIS A 55 -0.44 -3.06 -5.58
C HIS A 55 -1.30 -1.89 -6.05
N CYS A 56 -0.86 -0.66 -5.79
CA CYS A 56 -1.37 0.53 -6.47
C CYS A 56 -0.33 1.67 -6.48
N HIS A 57 -0.62 2.72 -7.25
CA HIS A 57 0.21 3.91 -7.35
C HIS A 57 -0.29 4.99 -6.40
N ILE A 58 0.64 5.59 -5.65
CA ILE A 58 0.40 6.71 -4.73
C ILE A 58 0.93 8.04 -5.27
N LYS A 59 1.78 8.02 -6.30
CA LYS A 59 2.20 9.22 -7.03
C LYS A 59 2.71 8.82 -8.41
N GLY A 60 2.13 9.37 -9.47
CA GLY A 60 2.61 9.22 -10.84
C GLY A 60 3.82 10.10 -11.17
N GLY A 61 4.30 10.00 -12.42
CA GLY A 61 5.41 10.78 -12.97
C GLY A 61 6.77 10.08 -12.88
N GLN A 62 7.86 10.84 -12.97
CA GLN A 62 9.23 10.32 -12.90
C GLN A 62 9.95 10.93 -11.68
N PRO A 63 10.21 10.15 -10.61
CA PRO A 63 9.86 8.74 -10.42
C PRO A 63 8.39 8.54 -10.01
N THR A 64 7.86 7.36 -10.36
CA THR A 64 6.55 6.86 -9.93
C THR A 64 6.69 6.14 -8.59
N TYR A 65 5.74 6.36 -7.68
CA TYR A 65 5.73 5.73 -6.36
C TYR A 65 4.51 4.83 -6.18
N VAL A 66 4.76 3.69 -5.56
CA VAL A 66 3.79 2.60 -5.40
C VAL A 66 3.80 2.05 -3.99
N VAL A 67 2.74 1.32 -3.67
CA VAL A 67 2.57 0.59 -2.42
C VAL A 67 2.22 -0.85 -2.74
N VAL A 68 2.78 -1.79 -1.99
CA VAL A 68 2.44 -3.22 -2.06
C VAL A 68 2.03 -3.69 -0.65
N TRP A 69 0.95 -4.46 -0.59
CA TRP A 69 0.42 -5.02 0.64
C TRP A 69 -0.15 -6.42 0.42
N GLU A 70 -0.30 -7.13 1.53
CA GLU A 70 -0.81 -8.50 1.56
C GLU A 70 -1.99 -8.61 2.53
N GLU A 71 -2.98 -9.41 2.17
CA GLU A 71 -4.02 -9.90 3.10
C GLU A 71 -3.41 -11.04 3.93
N VAL A 72 -3.40 -10.91 5.26
CA VAL A 72 -2.73 -11.85 6.17
C VAL A 72 -3.72 -12.51 7.09
N GLY A 73 -3.79 -13.84 7.04
CA GLY A 73 -4.71 -14.64 7.84
C GLY A 73 -6.11 -14.64 7.23
N GLU A 74 -6.51 -15.76 6.63
CA GLU A 74 -7.77 -15.89 5.88
C GLU A 74 -9.03 -15.61 6.72
N GLU A 75 -8.92 -15.71 8.05
CA GLU A 75 -10.03 -15.48 8.99
C GLU A 75 -9.96 -14.12 9.72
N ILE A 76 -8.88 -13.35 9.54
CA ILE A 76 -8.66 -12.09 10.25
C ILE A 76 -8.64 -10.94 9.23
N ASN A 77 -9.41 -9.88 9.50
CA ASN A 77 -9.37 -8.65 8.71
C ASN A 77 -8.05 -7.90 8.94
N LEU A 78 -6.92 -8.44 8.46
CA LEU A 78 -5.58 -7.91 8.63
C LEU A 78 -4.91 -7.67 7.27
N ILE A 79 -4.45 -6.44 7.09
CA ILE A 79 -3.65 -6.00 5.95
C ILE A 79 -2.23 -5.74 6.43
N GLU A 80 -1.23 -6.27 5.73
CA GLU A 80 0.16 -5.97 5.99
C GLU A 80 0.80 -5.23 4.81
N VAL A 81 1.19 -3.97 5.03
CA VAL A 81 1.91 -3.17 4.04
C VAL A 81 3.38 -3.58 4.04
N THR A 82 3.82 -4.16 2.92
CA THR A 82 5.14 -4.78 2.78
C THR A 82 6.14 -3.89 2.05
N TYR A 83 5.67 -2.91 1.26
CA TYR A 83 6.50 -1.97 0.52
C TYR A 83 5.81 -0.62 0.28
N ALA A 84 6.58 0.48 0.35
CA ALA A 84 6.23 1.77 -0.20
C ALA A 84 7.50 2.44 -0.72
N GLY A 85 7.52 2.84 -2.00
CA GLY A 85 8.75 3.26 -2.67
C GLY A 85 8.57 3.47 -4.16
N THR A 86 9.67 3.54 -4.90
CA THR A 86 9.60 3.75 -6.35
C THR A 86 9.17 2.47 -7.07
N HIS A 87 8.45 2.62 -8.18
CA HIS A 87 7.96 1.48 -8.97
C HIS A 87 9.09 0.53 -9.39
N GLU A 88 10.27 1.05 -9.75
CA GLU A 88 11.40 0.25 -10.24
C GLU A 88 12.01 -0.66 -9.17
N LYS A 89 11.80 -0.36 -7.88
CA LYS A 89 12.32 -1.14 -6.75
C LYS A 89 11.24 -1.94 -6.03
N ALA A 90 10.03 -1.97 -6.59
CA ALA A 90 8.91 -2.69 -6.00
C ALA A 90 9.16 -4.21 -6.08
N PRO A 91 8.85 -4.97 -5.01
CA PRO A 91 9.02 -6.42 -5.01
C PRO A 91 7.82 -7.09 -5.67
N TYR A 92 7.76 -7.05 -7.00
CA TYR A 92 6.73 -7.75 -7.77
C TYR A 92 6.81 -9.26 -7.57
#